data_AF-A0A5R2NCT6-F1
#
_entry.id   AF-A0A5R2NCT6-F1
#
_cell.length_a   1.000
_cell.length_b   1.000
_cell.length_c   1.000
_cell.angle_alpha   90.00
_cell.angle_beta   90.00
_cell.angle_gamma   90.00
#
_symmetry.space_group_name_H-M   'P 1'
#
loop_
_entity.id
_entity.type
_entity.pdbx_description
1 polymer ?
#
loop_
_entity_poly.entity_id
_entity_poly.type
_entity_poly.pdbx_seq_one_letter_code
_entity_poly.pdbx_strand_id
1 'polypeptide(L)' 'MTVLSASEPSRDCPLCPRLHDFIAEWRQREPSWFNAPVPTFLPPGGEDTVRLLIVGLAPGLRG' A
#
# COMPACT_ATOMS: atom_id res chain seq x y z
N MET A 1 0.22 -13.75 3.39
CA MET A 1 1.38 -12.83 3.44
C MET A 1 1.71 -12.48 2.01
N THR A 2 1.35 -11.28 1.56
CA THR A 2 1.65 -10.82 0.19
C THR A 2 3.16 -10.65 0.07
N VAL A 3 3.75 -11.28 -0.94
CA VAL A 3 5.16 -11.05 -1.27
C VAL A 3 5.26 -9.62 -1.79
N LEU A 4 6.10 -8.78 -1.18
CA LEU A 4 6.41 -7.46 -1.72
C LEU A 4 7.11 -7.67 -3.07
N SER A 5 6.41 -7.34 -4.16
CA SER A 5 7.02 -7.23 -5.48
C SER A 5 8.13 -6.17 -5.42
N ALA A 6 9.13 -6.25 -6.30
CA ALA A 6 10.23 -5.28 -6.34
C ALA A 6 9.73 -3.83 -6.52
N SER A 7 8.52 -3.65 -7.05
CA SER A 7 7.87 -2.36 -7.27
C SER A 7 7.14 -1.82 -6.03
N GLU A 8 6.88 -2.65 -5.01
CA GLU A 8 6.14 -2.24 -3.82
C GLU A 8 7.07 -1.61 -2.78
N PRO A 9 6.73 -0.42 -2.24
CA PRO A 9 7.56 0.21 -1.22
C PRO A 9 7.55 -0.60 0.08
N SER A 10 8.63 -0.52 0.84
CA SER A 10 8.64 -1.07 2.20
C SER A 10 7.57 -0.39 3.06
N ARG A 11 7.08 -1.10 4.09
CA ARG A 11 6.08 -0.57 5.03
C ARG A 11 6.46 0.77 5.65
N ASP A 12 7.77 1.00 5.83
CA ASP A 12 8.33 2.20 6.44
C ASP A 12 9.12 3.05 5.44
N CYS A 13 8.72 3.02 4.16
CA CYS A 13 9.34 3.81 3.10
C CYS A 13 9.40 5.31 3.47
N PRO A 14 10.60 5.94 3.50
CA PRO A 14 10.77 7.33 3.91
C PRO A 14 10.80 8.33 2.74
N LEU A 15 10.67 7.87 1.49
CA LEU A 15 10.91 8.68 0.29
C LEU A 15 10.00 9.90 0.16
N CYS A 16 8.81 9.83 0.75
CA CYS A 16 7.81 10.90 0.72
C CYS A 16 7.55 11.38 2.16
N PRO A 17 8.34 12.32 2.73
CA PRO A 17 8.27 12.69 4.15
C PRO A 17 6.85 13.05 4.60
N ARG A 18 6.14 13.85 3.80
CA ARG A 18 4.74 14.22 4.07
C ARG A 18 3.82 13.01 4.25
N LEU A 19 3.98 11.96 3.44
CA LEU A 19 3.16 10.74 3.52
C LEU A 19 3.61 9.82 4.66
N HIS A 20 4.93 9.71 4.85
CA HIS A 20 5.51 8.94 5.93
C HIS A 20 5.02 9.44 7.30
N ASP A 21 5.12 10.75 7.54
CA ASP A 21 4.70 11.38 8.79
C ASP A 21 3.18 11.24 8.99
N PHE A 22 2.39 11.43 7.92
CA PHE A 22 0.95 11.25 7.97
C PHE A 22 0.56 9.82 8.35
N ILE A 23 1.21 8.81 7.76
CA ILE A 23 0.98 7.40 8.13
C ILE A 23 1.42 7.14 9.57
N ALA A 24 2.56 7.68 10.01
CA ALA A 24 3.06 7.52 11.37
C ALA A 24 2.09 8.08 12.43
N GLU A 25 1.47 9.23 12.15
CA GLU A 25 0.41 9.83 12.97
C GLU A 25 -0.79 8.88 13.10
N TRP A 26 -1.28 8.34 11.97
CA TRP A 26 -2.47 7.47 11.97
C TRP A 26 -2.23 6.08 12.56
N ARG A 27 -1.00 5.55 12.51
CA ARG A 27 -0.63 4.33 13.26
C ARG A 27 -0.86 4.47 14.76
N GLN A 28 -0.66 5.66 15.31
CA GLN A 28 -0.90 5.94 16.72
C GLN A 28 -2.39 6.17 17.01
N ARG A 29 -3.06 6.93 16.14
CA ARG A 29 -4.49 7.27 16.31
C ARG A 29 -5.41 6.07 16.14
N GLU A 30 -5.14 5.25 15.14
CA GLU A 30 -5.99 4.12 14.76
C GLU A 30 -5.14 2.87 14.51
N PRO A 31 -4.60 2.22 15.55
CA PRO A 31 -3.65 1.11 15.41
C PRO A 31 -4.20 -0.13 14.70
N SER A 32 -5.53 -0.26 14.63
CA SER A 32 -6.21 -1.36 13.96
C SER A 32 -6.37 -1.16 12.46
N TRP A 33 -6.20 0.06 11.96
CA TRP A 33 -6.25 0.34 10.52
C TRP A 33 -4.94 -0.07 9.83
N PHE A 34 -5.00 -0.22 8.51
CA PHE A 34 -3.87 -0.72 7.73
C PHE A 34 -2.61 0.17 7.82
N ASN A 35 -2.77 1.49 7.70
CA ASN A 35 -1.73 2.51 7.92
C ASN A 35 -0.34 2.14 7.33
N ALA A 36 -0.31 1.74 6.07
CA ALA A 36 0.90 1.37 5.34
C ALA A 36 0.67 1.58 3.84
N PRO A 37 1.73 1.56 3.01
CA PRO A 37 1.57 1.49 1.56
C PRO A 37 0.70 0.30 1.17
N VAL A 38 -0.32 0.54 0.35
CA VAL A 38 -1.33 -0.46 -0.03
C VAL A 38 -0.79 -1.31 -1.19
N PRO A 39 -0.65 -2.64 -1.03
CA PRO A 39 -0.18 -3.50 -2.10
C PRO A 39 -1.14 -3.55 -3.27
N THR A 40 -0.61 -3.78 -4.47
CA THR A 40 -1.39 -4.07 -5.66
C THR A 40 -2.30 -5.27 -5.44
N PHE A 41 -3.59 -5.12 -5.78
CA PHE A 41 -4.55 -6.23 -5.77
C PHE A 41 -4.37 -7.07 -7.04
N LEU A 42 -4.11 -8.37 -6.86
CA LEU A 42 -3.87 -9.31 -7.94
C LEU A 42 -4.94 -10.40 -7.96
N PRO A 43 -5.27 -10.94 -9.15
CA PRO A 43 -6.15 -12.10 -9.26
C PRO A 43 -5.51 -13.34 -8.61
N PRO A 44 -6.31 -14.37 -8.22
CA PRO A 44 -5.78 -15.59 -7.61
C PRO A 44 -4.72 -16.32 -8.46
N GLY A 45 -4.74 -16.12 -9.78
CA GLY A 45 -3.75 -16.68 -10.72
C GLY A 45 -2.40 -15.95 -10.75
N GLY A 46 -2.24 -14.84 -10.03
CA GLY A 46 -1.01 -14.05 -9.99
C GLY A 46 -0.88 -13.01 -11.11
N GLU A 47 0.24 -12.27 -11.09
CA GLU A 47 0.53 -11.14 -12.00
C GLU A 47 0.45 -11.54 -13.47
N ASP A 48 0.99 -12.70 -13.84
CA ASP A 48 1.03 -13.19 -15.23
C ASP A 48 -0.36 -13.48 -15.83
N THR A 49 -1.40 -13.54 -15.00
CA THR A 49 -2.80 -13.75 -15.43
C THR A 49 -3.57 -12.45 -15.64
N VAL A 50 -2.98 -11.30 -15.31
CA VAL A 50 -3.61 -9.99 -15.44
C VAL A 50 -3.77 -9.61 -16.92
N ARG A 51 -4.99 -9.21 -17.31
CA ARG A 51 -5.30 -8.73 -18.68
C ARG A 51 -5.77 -7.28 -18.75
N LEU A 52 -6.09 -6.68 -17.61
CA LEU A 52 -6.48 -5.28 -17.47
C LEU A 52 -5.95 -4.76 -16.13
N LEU A 53 -5.30 -3.60 -16.16
CA LEU A 53 -4.85 -2.88 -14.98
C LEU A 53 -5.70 -1.60 -14.81
N ILE A 54 -6.25 -1.41 -13.62
CA ILE A 54 -6.92 -0.16 -13.23
C ILE A 54 -5.96 0.61 -12.34
N VAL A 55 -5.56 1.81 -12.77
CA VAL A 55 -4.65 2.68 -12.03
C VAL A 55 -5.45 3.79 -11.35
N GLY A 56 -5.47 3.78 -10.01
CA GLY A 56 -6.07 4.83 -9.20
C GLY A 56 -5.10 6.00 -8.94
N LEU A 57 -5.59 7.00 -8.21
CA LEU A 57 -4.77 8.17 -7.81
C LEU A 57 -3.93 7.89 -6.56
N ALA A 58 -4.57 7.51 -5.46
CA ALA A 58 -3.96 7.24 -4.16
C ALA A 58 -4.91 6.44 -3.25
N PRO A 59 -4.41 5.75 -2.22
CA PRO A 59 -5.24 5.13 -1.20
C PRO A 59 -6.06 6.13 -0.38
N GLY A 60 -7.24 5.71 0.06
CA GLY A 60 -7.99 6.42 1.09
C GLY A 60 -7.32 6.28 2.47
N LEU A 61 -7.73 7.11 3.42
CA LEU A 61 -7.17 7.10 4.78
C LEU A 61 -7.43 5.77 5.52
N ARG A 62 -8.59 5.16 5.31
CA ARG A 62 -9.05 3.99 6.09
C ARG A 62 -8.69 2.64 5.47
N GLY A 63 -7.99 2.65 4.33
CA GLY A 63 -8.02 1.53 3.39
C GLY A 63 -9.27 1.63 2.54
#